data_AF-A0A2T4C719-F1
#
_entry.id   AF-A0A2T4C719-F1
#
_cell.length_a   1.000
_cell.length_b   1.000
_cell.length_c   1.000
_cell.angle_alpha   90.00
_cell.angle_beta   90.00
_cell.angle_gamma   90.00
#
_symmetry.space_group_name_H-M   'P 1'
#
loop_
_entity.id
_entity.type
_entity.pdbx_description
1 polymer ?
#
loop_
_entity_poly.entity_id
_entity_poly.type
_entity_poly.pdbx_seq_one_letter_code
_entity_poly.pdbx_strand_id
1 'polypeptide(L)' 'NSRQSLKKYVKANNTLNVSDNMFDSLFNKALKAGVEKGIFAQPKGPSGGTKLAKK' A
#
# COMPACT_ATOMS: atom_id res chain seq x y z
N ASN A 1 -8.18 -7.00 -2.52
CA ASN A 1 -8.20 -7.86 -1.32
C ASN A 1 -6.93 -7.89 -0.46
N SER A 2 -5.70 -7.56 -0.92
CA SER A 2 -4.58 -7.31 0.03
C SER A 2 -4.26 -5.82 0.22
N ARG A 3 -4.37 -5.02 -0.85
CA ARG A 3 -4.18 -3.55 -0.79
C ARG A 3 -5.14 -2.87 0.20
N GLN A 4 -6.42 -3.24 0.16
CA GLN A 4 -7.42 -2.71 1.10
C GLN A 4 -7.12 -3.10 2.55
N SER A 5 -6.64 -4.32 2.79
CA SER A 5 -6.25 -4.75 4.14
C SER A 5 -5.05 -3.95 4.67
N LEU A 6 -4.05 -3.67 3.83
CA LEU A 6 -2.93 -2.79 4.18
C LEU A 6 -3.40 -1.36 4.48
N LYS A 7 -4.31 -0.81 3.67
CA LYS A 7 -4.90 0.51 3.93
C LYS A 7 -5.61 0.55 5.28
N LYS A 8 -6.46 -0.45 5.58
CA LYS A 8 -7.15 -0.56 6.87
C LYS A 8 -6.17 -0.68 8.03
N TYR A 9 -5.13 -1.50 7.89
CA TYR A 9 -4.09 -1.65 8.89
C TYR A 9 -3.37 -0.32 9.17
N VAL A 10 -2.93 0.41 8.14
CA VAL A 10 -2.25 1.70 8.33
C VAL A 10 -3.17 2.71 9.01
N LYS A 11 -4.44 2.80 8.60
CA LYS A 11 -5.43 3.70 9.25
C LYS A 11 -5.70 3.32 10.70
N ALA A 12 -5.77 2.03 11.03
CA ALA A 12 -6.05 1.57 12.38
C ALA A 12 -4.87 1.73 13.36
N ASN A 13 -3.63 1.70 12.86
CA ASN A 13 -2.42 1.75 13.69
C ASN A 13 -1.76 3.14 13.76
N ASN A 14 -2.30 4.14 13.07
CA ASN A 14 -1.72 5.49 13.05
C ASN A 14 -2.83 6.53 13.25
N THR A 15 -2.54 7.57 14.03
CA THR A 15 -3.42 8.73 14.11
C THR A 15 -3.17 9.62 12.90
N LEU A 16 -4.05 9.52 11.89
CA LEU A 16 -3.91 10.22 10.63
C LEU A 16 -4.86 11.42 10.58
N ASN A 17 -4.33 12.63 10.45
CA ASN A 17 -5.12 13.84 10.22
C ASN A 17 -5.15 14.21 8.72
N VAL A 18 -5.66 13.29 7.89
CA VAL A 18 -5.79 13.48 6.44
C VAL A 18 -7.14 12.98 5.96
N SER A 19 -7.65 13.57 4.88
CA SER A 19 -8.88 13.06 4.25
C SER A 19 -8.64 11.69 3.61
N ASP A 20 -9.71 10.91 3.47
CA ASP A 20 -9.64 9.57 2.88
C ASP A 20 -9.08 9.57 1.45
N ASN A 21 -9.45 10.55 0.64
CA ASN A 21 -8.95 10.71 -0.73
C ASN A 21 -7.44 11.01 -0.75
N MET A 22 -6.98 11.86 0.16
CA MET A 22 -5.56 12.21 0.28
C MET A 22 -4.75 10.99 0.76
N PHE A 23 -5.24 10.29 1.78
CA PHE A 23 -4.64 9.05 2.26
C PHE A 23 -4.48 8.04 1.12
N ASP A 24 -5.53 7.81 0.35
CA ASP A 24 -5.52 6.83 -0.73
C ASP A 24 -4.50 7.17 -1.82
N SER A 25 -4.38 8.44 -2.19
CA SER A 25 -3.38 8.92 -3.15
C SER A 25 -1.95 8.71 -2.62
N LEU A 26 -1.68 9.11 -1.38
CA LEU A 26 -0.37 8.97 -0.73
C LEU A 26 0.02 7.50 -0.54
N PHE A 27 -0.92 6.68 -0.08
CA PHE A 27 -0.72 5.24 0.10
C PHE A 27 -0.37 4.56 -1.22
N ASN A 28 -1.08 4.89 -2.31
CA ASN A 28 -0.79 4.32 -3.63
C ASN A 28 0.60 4.73 -4.15
N LYS A 29 1.01 5.99 -3.94
CA LYS A 29 2.36 6.46 -4.28
C LYS A 29 3.43 5.72 -3.49
N ALA A 30 3.27 5.60 -2.17
CA ALA A 30 4.21 4.90 -1.30
C ALA A 30 4.31 3.40 -1.67
N LEU A 31 3.18 2.77 -1.96
CA LEU A 31 3.14 1.39 -2.39
C LEU A 31 3.89 1.17 -3.71
N LYS A 32 3.69 2.04 -4.70
CA LYS A 32 4.41 1.98 -5.98
C LYS A 32 5.93 2.10 -5.76
N ALA A 33 6.36 3.09 -4.98
CA ALA A 33 7.76 3.28 -4.65
C ALA A 33 8.35 2.07 -3.90
N GLY A 34 7.59 1.45 -2.99
CA GLY A 34 8.01 0.24 -2.29
C GLY A 34 8.11 -0.98 -3.22
N VAL A 35 7.31 -1.06 -4.29
CA VAL A 35 7.47 -2.08 -5.32
C VAL A 35 8.72 -1.84 -6.15
N GLU A 36 8.97 -0.61 -6.57
CA GLU A 36 10.17 -0.22 -7.33
C GLU A 36 11.46 -0.49 -6.54
N LYS A 37 11.43 -0.27 -5.22
CA LYS A 37 12.54 -0.59 -4.30
C LYS A 37 12.66 -2.08 -3.96
N GLY A 38 11.79 -2.93 -4.50
CA GLY A 38 11.77 -4.36 -4.21
C GLY A 38 11.40 -4.70 -2.76
N ILE A 39 10.74 -3.81 -2.03
CA ILE A 39 10.20 -4.07 -0.68
C ILE A 39 8.87 -4.83 -0.79
N PHE A 40 8.06 -4.48 -1.78
CA PHE A 40 6.80 -5.14 -2.07
C PHE A 40 6.82 -5.79 -3.45
N ALA A 41 6.09 -6.89 -3.61
CA ALA A 41 5.90 -7.56 -4.88
C ALA A 41 4.43 -7.48 -5.30
N GLN A 42 4.20 -7.19 -6.58
CA GLN A 42 2.88 -7.22 -7.22
C GLN A 42 2.89 -8.27 -8.35
N PRO A 43 2.80 -9.57 -8.02
CA PRO A 43 2.94 -10.66 -9.00
C PRO A 43 1.87 -10.66 -10.09
N LYS A 44 0.72 -10.00 -9.87
CA LYS A 44 -0.36 -9.84 -10.85
C LYS A 44 -0.50 -8.38 -11.33
N GLY A 45 0.57 -7.59 -11.24
CA GLY A 45 0.59 -6.18 -11.62
C GLY A 45 -0.17 -5.24 -10.67
N PRO A 46 -0.40 -3.97 -11.07
CA PRO A 46 -0.97 -2.92 -10.24
C PRO A 46 -2.35 -3.23 -9.65
N SER A 47 -3.18 -3.97 -10.37
CA SER A 47 -4.51 -4.41 -9.91
C SER A 47 -4.47 -5.70 -9.09
N GLY A 48 -3.32 -6.35 -9.04
CA GLY A 48 -3.07 -7.59 -8.33
C GLY A 48 -2.90 -7.45 -6.81
N GLY A 49 -2.86 -8.58 -6.12
CA GLY A 49 -2.51 -8.61 -4.71
C GLY A 49 -1.06 -8.19 -4.49
N THR A 50 -0.83 -7.27 -3.56
CA THR A 50 0.49 -6.92 -3.04
C THR A 50 0.91 -7.93 -1.97
N LYS A 51 2.15 -8.42 -2.03
CA LYS A 51 2.83 -9.23 -1.01
C LYS A 51 4.12 -8.54 -0.58
N LEU A 52 4.64 -8.89 0.61
CA LEU A 52 6.01 -8.50 0.99
C LEU A 52 6.97 -9.24 0.05
N ALA A 53 7.94 -8.51 -0.52
CA ALA A 53 8.98 -9.14 -1.30
C ALA A 53 9.91 -9.90 -0.35
N LYS A 54 10.30 -11.13 -0.72
CA LYS A 54 11.47 -11.77 -0.10
C LYS A 54 12.68 -10.99 -0.59
N LYS A 55 13.35 -10.27 0.31
CA LYS A 55 14.76 -9.95 0.09
C LYS A 55 15.56 -11.25 0.04
#